data_AF-A0A2N2V736-F1
#
_entry.id   AF-A0A2N2V736-F1
#
_cell.length_a   1.000
_cell.length_b   1.000
_cell.length_c   1.000
_cell.angle_alpha   90.00
_cell.angle_beta   90.00
_cell.angle_gamma   90.00
#
_symmetry.space_group_name_H-M   'P 1'
#
loop_
_entity.id
_entity.type
_entity.pdbx_description
1 polymer ?
#
loop_
_entity_poly.entity_id
_entity_poly.type
_entity_poly.pdbx_seq_one_letter_code
_entity_poly.pdbx_strand_id
1 'polypeptide(L)'
;YLELFGRYFMDLTPNVALIAAQATDAEGNLYLGPNTEDTPAIVEATAFKGGIVIAQVNERLDKLPRVDVPADWIDFTVLAPKPNYIEPLFTRDPAQITEVQVLMAMMAIKGIYAEYGVTRLNHGIGFDTAAIELLLPTYAADLGLKGKICTHWALNPHPTLIPAIESGFVESVHCFGSEVGMDAYISARSDVFFTGADGSMRSNRAFSQTAGLYACDMFIGSTLQMDLAGNSSTATLGRITGFGGAPNMGSDPHGRRHASPAWLKAGREAYGSNAIRGRKLVVQMVETFREHMAPVFVEELDAWKLQKSMGAELPPIMIYGDDVSHIVTEEGIANLLLCRSPEEREQAIRGVAGFTPVGMARDKAMVDNLRDRGIIRRAEDLGIDPRMATRDLLAARSVKDLVRWSGGLYAPPSRFRNW
;
A
#
# COMPACT_ATOMS: atom_id res chain seq x y z
N TYR A 1 -7.95 -9.06 2.92
CA TYR A 1 -7.78 -10.05 1.83
C TYR A 1 -7.26 -11.39 2.33
N LEU A 2 -5.98 -11.51 2.71
CA LEU A 2 -5.35 -12.80 2.99
C LEU A 2 -6.03 -13.61 4.11
N GLU A 3 -6.54 -12.93 5.15
CA GLU A 3 -7.37 -13.55 6.19
C GLU A 3 -8.62 -14.25 5.61
N LEU A 4 -9.38 -13.58 4.74
CA LEU A 4 -10.55 -14.15 4.10
C LEU A 4 -10.19 -15.35 3.23
N PHE A 5 -9.06 -15.28 2.50
CA PHE A 5 -8.58 -16.42 1.72
C PHE A 5 -8.24 -17.61 2.62
N GLY A 6 -7.64 -17.38 3.80
CA GLY A 6 -7.42 -18.44 4.78
C GLY A 6 -8.72 -19.08 5.27
N ARG A 7 -9.78 -18.28 5.47
CA ARG A 7 -11.10 -18.77 5.88
C ARG A 7 -11.80 -19.62 4.82
N TYR A 8 -11.52 -19.41 3.54
CA TYR A 8 -12.03 -20.27 2.47
C TYR A 8 -11.57 -21.73 2.58
N PHE A 9 -10.49 -22.02 3.30
CA PHE A 9 -10.02 -23.39 3.52
C PHE A 9 -10.37 -23.93 4.92
N MET A 10 -11.14 -23.17 5.70
CA MET A 10 -11.45 -23.50 7.10
C MET A 10 -12.95 -23.45 7.37
N ASP A 11 -13.49 -22.26 7.60
CA ASP A 11 -14.83 -22.03 8.15
C ASP A 11 -15.78 -21.28 7.22
N LEU A 12 -15.26 -20.70 6.12
CA LEU A 12 -16.02 -20.06 5.06
C LEU A 12 -15.77 -20.72 3.70
N THR A 13 -15.68 -22.05 3.68
CA THR A 13 -15.40 -22.76 2.42
C THR A 13 -16.53 -22.53 1.42
N PRO A 14 -16.25 -21.93 0.24
CA PRO A 14 -17.29 -21.51 -0.70
C PRO A 14 -17.99 -22.70 -1.36
N ASN A 15 -19.32 -22.62 -1.47
CA ASN A 15 -20.10 -23.58 -2.27
C ASN A 15 -20.14 -23.22 -3.75
N VAL A 16 -20.00 -21.92 -4.07
CA VAL A 16 -20.05 -21.39 -5.43
C VAL A 16 -19.03 -20.27 -5.58
N ALA A 17 -18.27 -20.28 -6.67
CA ALA A 17 -17.42 -19.18 -7.10
C ALA A 17 -17.89 -18.65 -8.44
N LEU A 18 -18.12 -17.33 -8.50
CA LEU A 18 -18.43 -16.61 -9.72
C LEU A 18 -17.23 -15.72 -10.03
N ILE A 19 -16.47 -16.07 -11.07
CA ILE A 19 -15.22 -15.40 -11.44
C ILE A 19 -15.29 -14.83 -12.85
N ALA A 20 -14.33 -13.96 -13.17
CA ALA A 20 -14.15 -13.40 -14.50
C ALA A 20 -12.79 -13.82 -15.09
N ALA A 21 -12.77 -14.09 -16.39
CA ALA A 21 -11.58 -14.43 -17.15
C ALA A 21 -11.58 -13.68 -18.48
N GLN A 22 -10.40 -13.48 -19.06
CA GLN A 22 -10.27 -12.84 -20.36
C GLN A 22 -10.73 -13.80 -21.46
N ALA A 23 -10.23 -15.04 -21.45
CA ALA A 23 -10.56 -16.03 -22.47
C ALA A 23 -10.66 -17.45 -21.89
N THR A 24 -11.33 -18.32 -22.64
CA THR A 24 -11.33 -19.77 -22.41
C THR A 24 -11.17 -20.54 -23.71
N ASP A 25 -10.65 -21.76 -23.64
CA ASP A 25 -10.61 -22.69 -24.76
C ASP A 25 -11.78 -23.68 -24.75
N ALA A 26 -11.76 -24.65 -25.68
CA ALA A 26 -12.79 -25.67 -25.79
C ALA A 26 -12.78 -26.69 -24.62
N GLU A 27 -11.65 -26.83 -23.92
CA GLU A 27 -11.52 -27.73 -22.77
C GLU A 27 -12.05 -27.10 -21.49
N GLY A 28 -12.11 -25.76 -21.41
CA GLY A 28 -12.55 -25.00 -20.25
C GLY A 28 -11.40 -24.39 -19.46
N ASN A 29 -10.16 -24.44 -19.98
CA ASN A 29 -9.04 -23.74 -19.37
C ASN A 29 -9.31 -22.23 -19.44
N LEU A 30 -8.81 -21.48 -18.46
CA LEU A 30 -8.98 -20.03 -18.42
C LEU A 30 -7.65 -19.32 -18.57
N TYR A 31 -7.66 -18.27 -19.38
CA TYR A 31 -6.67 -17.21 -19.38
C TYR A 31 -7.26 -15.98 -18.68
N LEU A 32 -6.65 -15.56 -17.58
CA LEU A 32 -7.06 -14.40 -16.78
C LEU A 32 -6.32 -13.12 -17.22
N GLY A 33 -5.18 -13.29 -17.89
CA GLY A 33 -4.34 -12.17 -18.33
C GLY A 33 -3.74 -11.39 -17.16
N PRO A 34 -3.51 -10.07 -17.34
CA PRO A 34 -2.92 -9.21 -16.30
C PRO A 34 -3.71 -9.17 -14.99
N ASN A 35 -5.00 -9.50 -15.02
CA ASN A 35 -5.94 -9.39 -13.90
C ASN A 35 -6.24 -10.76 -13.26
N THR A 36 -5.19 -11.53 -13.01
CA THR A 36 -5.29 -12.79 -12.27
C THR A 36 -5.79 -12.59 -10.84
N GLU A 37 -5.22 -11.62 -10.13
CA GLU A 37 -5.77 -11.11 -8.87
C GLU A 37 -6.04 -12.18 -7.80
N ASP A 38 -7.29 -12.29 -7.34
CA ASP A 38 -7.74 -13.18 -6.26
C ASP A 38 -8.12 -14.57 -6.78
N THR A 39 -8.36 -14.68 -8.08
CA THR A 39 -9.04 -15.83 -8.72
C THR A 39 -8.43 -17.17 -8.32
N PRO A 40 -7.10 -17.37 -8.30
CA PRO A 40 -6.54 -18.68 -7.93
C PRO A 40 -6.96 -19.14 -6.53
N ALA A 41 -6.95 -18.25 -5.53
CA ALA A 41 -7.29 -18.61 -4.15
C ALA A 41 -8.78 -18.94 -3.99
N ILE A 42 -9.66 -18.22 -4.69
CA ILE A 42 -11.11 -18.45 -4.65
C ILE A 42 -11.46 -19.76 -5.36
N VAL A 43 -10.90 -19.98 -6.57
CA VAL A 43 -11.21 -21.16 -7.38
C VAL A 43 -10.71 -22.42 -6.69
N GLU A 44 -9.48 -22.43 -6.20
CA GLU A 44 -8.90 -23.61 -5.54
C GLU A 44 -9.74 -24.04 -4.33
N ALA A 45 -10.10 -23.09 -3.46
CA ALA A 45 -10.92 -23.39 -2.29
C ALA A 45 -12.32 -23.92 -2.64
N THR A 46 -12.86 -23.52 -3.79
CA THR A 46 -14.20 -23.94 -4.24
C THR A 46 -14.14 -25.31 -4.91
N ALA A 47 -13.29 -25.47 -5.93
CA ALA A 47 -13.20 -26.67 -6.76
C ALA A 47 -12.83 -27.91 -5.92
N PHE A 48 -11.85 -27.78 -5.02
CA PHE A 48 -11.35 -28.91 -4.24
C PHE A 48 -12.19 -29.24 -3.00
N LYS A 49 -13.32 -28.56 -2.80
CA LYS A 49 -14.33 -28.95 -1.80
C LYS A 49 -15.66 -29.38 -2.42
N GLY A 50 -15.70 -29.58 -3.74
CA GLY A 50 -16.91 -29.98 -4.46
C GLY A 50 -17.94 -28.85 -4.57
N GLY A 51 -17.49 -27.59 -4.50
CA GLY A 51 -18.28 -26.43 -4.88
C GLY A 51 -18.37 -26.29 -6.40
N ILE A 52 -19.10 -25.29 -6.86
CA ILE A 52 -19.33 -25.01 -8.29
C ILE A 52 -18.59 -23.73 -8.70
N VAL A 53 -17.76 -23.80 -9.74
CA VAL A 53 -17.02 -22.66 -10.30
C VAL A 53 -17.60 -22.28 -11.66
N ILE A 54 -18.12 -21.05 -11.74
CA ILE A 54 -18.65 -20.48 -12.98
C ILE A 54 -17.79 -19.29 -13.37
N ALA A 55 -17.22 -19.34 -14.57
CA ALA A 55 -16.42 -18.28 -15.14
C ALA A 55 -17.15 -17.53 -16.25
N GLN A 56 -17.38 -16.23 -16.08
CA GLN A 56 -17.66 -15.38 -17.22
C GLN A 56 -16.37 -15.14 -18.00
N VAL A 57 -16.42 -15.19 -19.33
CA VAL A 57 -15.26 -15.00 -20.22
C VAL A 57 -15.57 -13.90 -21.24
N ASN A 58 -14.58 -13.11 -21.62
CA ASN A 58 -14.79 -12.08 -22.67
C ASN A 58 -14.83 -12.70 -24.06
N GLU A 59 -14.02 -13.73 -24.30
CA GLU A 59 -13.92 -14.41 -25.59
C GLU A 59 -13.61 -15.91 -25.44
N ARG A 60 -13.80 -16.65 -26.54
CA ARG A 60 -13.38 -18.06 -26.66
C ARG A 60 -12.29 -18.13 -27.72
N LEU A 61 -11.19 -18.81 -27.41
CA LEU A 61 -10.03 -18.94 -28.29
C LEU A 61 -9.72 -20.41 -28.54
N ASP A 62 -9.27 -20.75 -29.75
CA ASP A 62 -8.81 -22.11 -30.05
C ASP A 62 -7.54 -22.46 -29.26
N LYS A 63 -6.70 -21.47 -29.00
CA LYS A 63 -5.47 -21.60 -28.21
C LYS A 63 -5.30 -20.39 -27.30
N LEU A 64 -5.14 -20.65 -26.00
CA LEU A 64 -4.90 -19.61 -25.01
C LEU A 64 -3.44 -19.11 -25.04
N PRO A 65 -3.18 -17.82 -24.70
CA PRO A 65 -1.82 -17.31 -24.51
C PRO A 65 -1.07 -18.06 -23.40
N ARG A 66 -1.76 -18.34 -22.30
CA ARG A 66 -1.35 -19.26 -21.23
C ARG A 66 -2.58 -19.80 -20.49
N VAL A 67 -2.37 -20.84 -19.69
CA VAL A 67 -3.39 -21.37 -18.77
C VAL A 67 -3.13 -20.80 -17.38
N ASP A 68 -4.07 -19.99 -16.90
CA ASP A 68 -4.03 -19.36 -15.57
C ASP A 68 -4.82 -20.15 -14.53
N VAL A 69 -5.87 -20.84 -14.98
CA VAL A 69 -6.68 -21.79 -14.21
C VAL A 69 -6.97 -22.99 -15.13
N PRO A 70 -6.63 -24.22 -14.72
CA PRO A 70 -6.86 -25.40 -15.55
C PRO A 70 -8.35 -25.78 -15.59
N ALA A 71 -8.76 -26.43 -16.68
CA ALA A 71 -10.14 -26.78 -16.98
C ALA A 71 -10.81 -27.65 -15.91
N ASP A 72 -10.05 -28.54 -15.27
CA ASP A 72 -10.55 -29.46 -14.25
C ASP A 72 -10.96 -28.76 -12.94
N TRP A 73 -10.74 -27.45 -12.83
CA TRP A 73 -11.17 -26.62 -11.70
C TRP A 73 -12.45 -25.83 -12.01
N ILE A 74 -12.97 -25.90 -13.24
CA ILE A 74 -14.06 -25.08 -13.75
C ILE A 74 -15.25 -25.96 -14.14
N ASP A 75 -16.44 -25.67 -13.59
CA ASP A 75 -17.66 -26.39 -13.96
C ASP A 75 -18.33 -25.79 -15.21
N PHE A 76 -18.38 -24.45 -15.29
CA PHE A 76 -19.07 -23.77 -16.38
C PHE A 76 -18.33 -22.52 -16.85
N THR A 77 -18.29 -22.32 -18.16
CA THR A 77 -17.88 -21.04 -18.78
C THR A 77 -19.03 -20.39 -19.53
N VAL A 78 -19.18 -19.08 -19.35
CA VAL A 78 -20.25 -18.29 -19.97
C VAL A 78 -19.63 -17.13 -20.72
N LEU A 79 -19.89 -17.03 -22.03
CA LEU A 79 -19.45 -15.89 -22.82
C LEU A 79 -20.24 -14.65 -22.38
N ALA A 80 -19.55 -13.65 -21.83
CA ALA A 80 -20.17 -12.43 -21.36
C ALA A 80 -20.64 -11.57 -22.55
N PRO A 81 -21.77 -10.84 -22.43
CA PRO A 81 -22.26 -9.98 -23.51
C PRO A 81 -21.36 -8.76 -23.76
N LYS A 82 -20.48 -8.43 -22.80
CA LYS A 82 -19.49 -7.36 -22.86
C LYS A 82 -18.25 -7.79 -22.05
N PRO A 83 -17.07 -7.23 -22.34
CA PRO A 83 -15.88 -7.48 -21.52
C PRO A 83 -16.11 -7.15 -20.04
N ASN A 84 -15.45 -7.89 -19.16
CA ASN A 84 -15.47 -7.64 -17.72
C ASN A 84 -14.98 -6.21 -17.41
N TYR A 85 -15.62 -5.60 -16.41
CA TYR A 85 -15.25 -4.27 -15.96
C TYR A 85 -13.96 -4.30 -15.13
N ILE A 86 -13.05 -3.35 -15.39
CA ILE A 86 -11.81 -3.17 -14.64
C ILE A 86 -11.81 -1.73 -14.11
N GLU A 87 -11.75 -1.57 -12.78
CA GLU A 87 -11.67 -0.26 -12.14
C GLU A 87 -10.21 0.21 -12.09
N PRO A 88 -9.88 1.44 -12.53
CA PRO A 88 -8.57 2.03 -12.32
C PRO A 88 -8.42 2.53 -10.88
N LEU A 89 -8.33 1.59 -9.94
CA LEU A 89 -8.40 1.86 -8.51
C LEU A 89 -7.18 2.66 -8.04
N PHE A 90 -5.98 2.30 -8.48
CA PHE A 90 -4.72 2.83 -7.96
C PHE A 90 -4.16 4.02 -8.76
N THR A 91 -4.68 4.30 -9.94
CA THR A 91 -4.28 5.48 -10.72
C THR A 91 -4.58 6.76 -9.93
N ARG A 92 -3.54 7.58 -9.71
CA ARG A 92 -3.62 8.91 -9.12
C ARG A 92 -3.08 9.93 -10.11
N ASP A 93 -3.81 11.02 -10.31
CA ASP A 93 -3.36 12.11 -11.17
C ASP A 93 -2.33 12.97 -10.42
N PRO A 94 -1.06 13.04 -10.86
CA PRO A 94 -0.05 13.88 -10.22
C PRO A 94 -0.40 15.36 -10.18
N ALA A 95 -1.39 15.79 -10.99
CA ALA A 95 -1.92 17.15 -10.97
C ALA A 95 -2.52 17.54 -9.59
N GLN A 96 -2.99 16.56 -8.83
CA GLN A 96 -3.67 16.75 -7.54
C GLN A 96 -2.74 16.65 -6.33
N ILE A 97 -1.46 16.29 -6.53
CA ILE A 97 -0.50 16.21 -5.43
C ILE A 97 -0.18 17.62 -4.92
N THR A 98 -0.35 17.83 -3.62
CA THR A 98 -0.13 19.12 -2.95
C THR A 98 1.32 19.28 -2.49
N GLU A 99 1.72 20.52 -2.19
CA GLU A 99 3.04 20.83 -1.62
C GLU A 99 3.23 20.23 -0.21
N VAL A 100 2.13 20.11 0.55
CA VAL A 100 2.12 19.42 1.85
C VAL A 100 2.49 17.95 1.68
N GLN A 101 1.93 17.28 0.66
CA GLN A 101 2.26 15.89 0.35
C GLN A 101 3.70 15.74 -0.14
N VAL A 102 4.22 16.71 -0.90
CA VAL A 102 5.65 16.76 -1.26
C VAL A 102 6.52 16.85 0.00
N LEU A 103 6.18 17.73 0.96
CA LEU A 103 6.92 17.89 2.21
C LEU A 103 6.94 16.58 3.02
N MET A 104 5.78 15.98 3.21
CA MET A 104 5.69 14.69 3.91
C MET A 104 6.47 13.60 3.18
N ALA A 105 6.43 13.56 1.85
CA ALA A 105 7.19 12.60 1.05
C ALA A 105 8.70 12.78 1.20
N MET A 106 9.21 14.03 1.23
CA MET A 106 10.61 14.32 1.53
C MET A 106 11.00 13.81 2.92
N MET A 107 10.16 14.07 3.93
CA MET A 107 10.38 13.59 5.30
C MET A 107 10.38 12.06 5.37
N ALA A 108 9.43 11.39 4.70
CA ALA A 108 9.40 9.93 4.64
C ALA A 108 10.69 9.38 4.01
N ILE A 109 11.09 9.88 2.84
CA ILE A 109 12.30 9.44 2.13
C ILE A 109 13.54 9.61 3.01
N LYS A 110 13.75 10.80 3.60
CA LYS A 110 14.98 11.09 4.34
C LYS A 110 14.96 10.50 5.75
N GLY A 111 13.85 10.67 6.48
CA GLY A 111 13.71 10.30 7.88
C GLY A 111 13.39 8.83 8.13
N ILE A 112 12.88 8.10 7.12
CA ILE A 112 12.53 6.68 7.26
C ILE A 112 13.25 5.84 6.22
N TYR A 113 13.11 6.14 4.93
CA TYR A 113 13.56 5.20 3.90
C TYR A 113 15.10 5.13 3.87
N ALA A 114 15.74 6.30 3.85
CA ALA A 114 17.19 6.42 3.94
C ALA A 114 17.72 5.99 5.32
N GLU A 115 17.06 6.44 6.39
CA GLU A 115 17.45 6.15 7.78
C GLU A 115 17.53 4.64 8.06
N TYR A 116 16.58 3.86 7.55
CA TYR A 116 16.52 2.41 7.77
C TYR A 116 17.10 1.58 6.63
N GLY A 117 17.46 2.20 5.49
CA GLY A 117 17.88 1.47 4.29
C GLY A 117 16.78 0.53 3.78
N VAL A 118 15.56 1.05 3.65
CA VAL A 118 14.38 0.27 3.26
C VAL A 118 14.49 -0.16 1.80
N THR A 119 14.67 -1.46 1.55
CA THR A 119 14.82 -1.99 0.19
C THR A 119 13.56 -2.66 -0.34
N ARG A 120 12.76 -3.28 0.55
CA ARG A 120 11.54 -4.02 0.18
C ARG A 120 10.32 -3.39 0.83
N LEU A 121 9.33 -2.96 0.06
CA LEU A 121 8.21 -2.21 0.61
C LEU A 121 6.88 -2.39 -0.13
N ASN A 122 5.81 -1.96 0.53
CA ASN A 122 4.52 -1.69 -0.07
C ASN A 122 4.10 -0.24 0.24
N HIS A 123 3.52 0.42 -0.77
CA HIS A 123 2.73 1.62 -0.58
C HIS A 123 1.24 1.28 -0.55
N GLY A 124 0.57 1.77 0.48
CA GLY A 124 -0.87 1.93 0.50
C GLY A 124 -1.31 2.94 -0.55
N ILE A 125 -2.58 2.87 -0.90
CA ILE A 125 -3.18 3.73 -1.92
C ILE A 125 -3.37 5.16 -1.38
N GLY A 126 -2.96 6.18 -2.15
CA GLY A 126 -3.13 7.58 -1.74
C GLY A 126 -2.28 8.53 -2.56
N PHE A 127 -2.54 9.84 -2.42
CA PHE A 127 -1.68 10.87 -3.00
C PHE A 127 -0.37 11.03 -2.21
N ASP A 128 -0.39 10.77 -0.90
CA ASP A 128 0.78 10.81 -0.02
C ASP A 128 1.90 9.89 -0.52
N THR A 129 1.57 8.63 -0.80
CA THR A 129 2.52 7.63 -1.30
C THR A 129 2.87 7.83 -2.78
N ALA A 130 1.93 8.32 -3.60
CA ALA A 130 2.22 8.71 -4.98
C ALA A 130 3.24 9.86 -5.07
N ALA A 131 3.20 10.81 -4.12
CA ALA A 131 4.22 11.86 -4.00
C ALA A 131 5.61 11.25 -3.72
N ILE A 132 5.70 10.26 -2.82
CA ILE A 132 6.97 9.53 -2.56
C ILE A 132 7.50 8.89 -3.84
N GLU A 133 6.66 8.15 -4.57
CA GLU A 133 7.04 7.48 -5.82
C GLU A 133 7.64 8.47 -6.83
N LEU A 134 7.02 9.63 -6.98
CA LEU A 134 7.45 10.69 -7.91
C LEU A 134 8.65 11.51 -7.43
N LEU A 135 9.01 11.41 -6.15
CA LEU A 135 10.19 12.05 -5.57
C LEU A 135 11.43 11.13 -5.57
N LEU A 136 11.29 9.83 -5.87
CA LEU A 136 12.44 8.93 -5.97
C LEU A 136 13.43 9.41 -7.06
N PRO A 137 13.01 9.72 -8.30
CA PRO A 137 13.95 10.14 -9.36
C PRO A 137 14.60 11.50 -9.16
N THR A 138 14.07 12.31 -8.25
CA THR A 138 14.48 13.70 -8.03
C THR A 138 15.11 13.81 -6.63
N TYR A 139 14.30 14.04 -5.61
CA TYR A 139 14.75 14.26 -4.25
C TYR A 139 15.60 13.11 -3.69
N ALA A 140 15.17 11.84 -3.87
CA ALA A 140 15.98 10.71 -3.39
C ALA A 140 17.26 10.51 -4.22
N ALA A 141 17.24 10.87 -5.50
CA ALA A 141 18.42 10.83 -6.36
C ALA A 141 19.46 11.88 -5.94
N ASP A 142 19.02 13.11 -5.61
CA ASP A 142 19.88 14.18 -5.09
C ASP A 142 20.52 13.81 -3.74
N LEU A 143 19.82 13.01 -2.93
CA LEU A 143 20.35 12.40 -1.71
C LEU A 143 21.30 11.21 -1.97
N GLY A 144 21.49 10.80 -3.22
CA GLY A 144 22.36 9.68 -3.61
C GLY A 144 21.83 8.31 -3.17
N LEU A 145 20.51 8.12 -3.16
CA LEU A 145 19.83 6.92 -2.63
C LEU A 145 19.45 5.87 -3.68
N LYS A 146 19.66 6.14 -4.97
CA LYS A 146 19.42 5.18 -6.06
C LYS A 146 20.17 3.86 -5.79
N GLY A 147 19.45 2.74 -5.88
CA GLY A 147 19.98 1.39 -5.60
C GLY A 147 20.24 1.08 -4.12
N LYS A 148 19.99 2.02 -3.20
CA LYS A 148 20.16 1.84 -1.75
C LYS A 148 18.84 1.63 -1.01
N ILE A 149 17.75 2.13 -1.60
CA ILE A 149 16.38 2.02 -1.07
C ILE A 149 15.43 1.67 -2.20
N CYS A 150 14.22 1.23 -1.86
CA CYS A 150 13.09 1.10 -2.79
C CYS A 150 13.35 0.21 -4.02
N THR A 151 14.14 -0.86 -3.88
CA THR A 151 14.48 -1.70 -5.03
C THR A 151 13.41 -2.75 -5.32
N HIS A 152 12.68 -3.23 -4.31
CA HIS A 152 11.73 -4.33 -4.44
C HIS A 152 10.35 -3.97 -3.89
N TRP A 153 9.30 -4.23 -4.67
CA TRP A 153 7.96 -3.78 -4.36
C TRP A 153 6.96 -4.93 -4.40
N ALA A 154 6.14 -5.03 -3.36
CA ALA A 154 4.84 -5.68 -3.45
C ALA A 154 3.82 -4.57 -3.71
N LEU A 155 3.49 -4.30 -4.98
CA LEU A 155 2.70 -3.12 -5.37
C LEU A 155 1.92 -3.39 -6.65
N ASN A 156 0.72 -2.82 -6.78
CA ASN A 156 0.09 -2.73 -8.10
C ASN A 156 0.98 -1.90 -9.04
N PRO A 157 0.84 -2.06 -10.37
CA PRO A 157 1.64 -1.30 -11.33
C PRO A 157 1.17 0.15 -11.38
N HIS A 158 1.51 0.93 -10.35
CA HIS A 158 1.14 2.33 -10.23
C HIS A 158 1.74 3.14 -11.40
N PRO A 159 0.94 3.91 -12.15
CA PRO A 159 1.48 4.79 -13.17
C PRO A 159 2.46 5.83 -12.58
N THR A 160 2.26 6.26 -11.33
CA THR A 160 3.17 7.16 -10.61
C THR A 160 4.54 6.58 -10.30
N LEU A 161 4.72 5.25 -10.38
CA LEU A 161 6.01 4.59 -10.22
C LEU A 161 6.82 4.53 -11.53
N ILE A 162 6.21 4.84 -12.69
CA ILE A 162 6.89 4.81 -14.00
C ILE A 162 8.22 5.60 -13.97
N PRO A 163 8.27 6.87 -13.51
CA PRO A 163 9.53 7.61 -13.49
C PRO A 163 10.62 6.97 -12.63
N ALA A 164 10.26 6.31 -11.52
CA ALA A 164 11.20 5.60 -10.66
C ALA A 164 11.76 4.33 -11.32
N ILE A 165 10.93 3.60 -12.07
CA ILE A 165 11.36 2.46 -12.89
C ILE A 165 12.33 2.92 -13.96
N GLU A 166 11.95 3.91 -14.78
CA GLU A 166 12.78 4.40 -15.88
C GLU A 166 14.09 5.05 -15.38
N SER A 167 14.08 5.59 -14.17
CA SER A 167 15.28 6.15 -13.53
C SER A 167 16.14 5.09 -12.83
N GLY A 168 15.76 3.81 -12.88
CA GLY A 168 16.52 2.68 -12.34
C GLY A 168 16.57 2.62 -10.81
N PHE A 169 15.53 3.13 -10.12
CA PHE A 169 15.37 2.91 -8.68
C PHE A 169 14.78 1.54 -8.37
N VAL A 170 13.89 1.06 -9.24
CA VAL A 170 13.09 -0.14 -9.04
C VAL A 170 13.72 -1.31 -9.78
N GLU A 171 14.03 -2.38 -9.05
CA GLU A 171 14.56 -3.64 -9.59
C GLU A 171 13.45 -4.66 -9.82
N SER A 172 12.44 -4.71 -8.94
CA SER A 172 11.37 -5.71 -9.04
C SER A 172 10.04 -5.22 -8.46
N VAL A 173 8.94 -5.54 -9.15
CA VAL A 173 7.57 -5.29 -8.70
C VAL A 173 6.73 -6.56 -8.87
N HIS A 174 6.30 -7.16 -7.76
CA HIS A 174 5.29 -8.21 -7.75
C HIS A 174 3.91 -7.60 -7.46
N CYS A 175 2.92 -7.90 -8.31
CA CYS A 175 1.66 -7.16 -8.32
C CYS A 175 0.49 -7.92 -7.70
N PHE A 176 -0.37 -7.20 -6.97
CA PHE A 176 -1.62 -7.74 -6.45
C PHE A 176 -2.65 -7.92 -7.58
N GLY A 177 -2.74 -6.94 -8.48
CA GLY A 177 -3.58 -6.90 -9.68
C GLY A 177 -2.92 -6.03 -10.77
N SER A 178 -3.63 -5.78 -11.87
CA SER A 178 -3.19 -4.80 -12.88
C SER A 178 -3.77 -3.42 -12.63
N GLU A 179 -3.38 -2.47 -13.47
CA GLU A 179 -3.95 -1.13 -13.53
C GLU A 179 -4.28 -0.81 -15.00
N VAL A 180 -5.45 -0.22 -15.24
CA VAL A 180 -5.96 0.03 -16.59
C VAL A 180 -4.97 0.88 -17.39
N GLY A 181 -4.55 0.35 -18.54
CA GLY A 181 -3.65 1.05 -19.46
C GLY A 181 -2.17 0.76 -19.27
N MET A 182 -1.78 -0.01 -18.26
CA MET A 182 -0.37 -0.33 -17.98
C MET A 182 0.15 -1.57 -18.73
N ASP A 183 -0.72 -2.35 -19.37
CA ASP A 183 -0.36 -3.68 -19.90
C ASP A 183 0.82 -3.67 -20.88
N ALA A 184 0.85 -2.72 -21.83
CA ALA A 184 1.94 -2.59 -22.79
C ALA A 184 3.27 -2.16 -22.14
N TYR A 185 3.20 -1.25 -21.15
CA TYR A 185 4.37 -0.82 -20.39
C TYR A 185 4.96 -1.97 -19.58
N ILE A 186 4.11 -2.73 -18.88
CA ILE A 186 4.52 -3.89 -18.08
C ILE A 186 5.18 -4.95 -18.97
N SER A 187 4.56 -5.26 -20.11
CA SER A 187 5.11 -6.24 -21.06
C SER A 187 6.48 -5.82 -21.61
N ALA A 188 6.73 -4.52 -21.75
CA ALA A 188 8.02 -3.96 -22.16
C ALA A 188 9.06 -3.86 -21.03
N ARG A 189 8.71 -4.27 -19.81
CA ARG A 189 9.53 -4.20 -18.58
C ARG A 189 9.50 -5.53 -17.84
N SER A 190 9.67 -6.63 -18.55
CA SER A 190 9.71 -8.00 -17.99
C SER A 190 10.92 -8.27 -17.08
N ASP A 191 11.91 -7.38 -17.10
CA ASP A 191 13.02 -7.36 -16.15
C ASP A 191 12.62 -6.84 -14.77
N VAL A 192 11.57 -6.02 -14.69
CA VAL A 192 11.03 -5.43 -13.45
C VAL A 192 9.77 -6.16 -12.98
N PHE A 193 8.85 -6.48 -13.89
CA PHE A 193 7.56 -7.10 -13.57
C PHE A 193 7.57 -8.61 -13.83
N PHE A 194 6.67 -9.31 -13.13
CA PHE A 194 6.46 -10.74 -13.33
C PHE A 194 5.53 -10.99 -14.52
N THR A 195 6.12 -11.30 -15.67
CA THR A 195 5.41 -11.63 -16.91
C THR A 195 5.51 -13.11 -17.25
N GLY A 196 4.43 -13.67 -17.82
CA GLY A 196 4.45 -15.02 -18.36
C GLY A 196 5.26 -15.10 -19.66
N ALA A 197 5.48 -16.33 -20.16
CA ALA A 197 6.13 -16.54 -21.46
C ALA A 197 5.35 -15.94 -22.64
N ASP A 198 4.05 -15.70 -22.45
CA ASP A 198 3.18 -14.99 -23.37
C ASP A 198 3.42 -13.46 -23.39
N GLY A 199 4.25 -12.94 -22.48
CA GLY A 199 4.62 -11.53 -22.36
C GLY A 199 3.70 -10.70 -21.47
N SER A 200 2.48 -11.17 -21.17
CA SER A 200 1.56 -10.45 -20.29
C SER A 200 1.89 -10.66 -18.80
N MET A 201 1.49 -9.71 -17.95
CA MET A 201 1.68 -9.81 -16.51
C MET A 201 0.92 -11.01 -15.90
N ARG A 202 1.49 -11.59 -14.84
CA ARG A 202 0.79 -12.52 -13.93
C ARG A 202 0.74 -11.91 -12.53
N SER A 203 -0.33 -11.15 -12.26
CA SER A 203 -0.61 -10.70 -10.89
C SER A 203 -1.03 -11.87 -9.99
N ASN A 204 -0.91 -11.72 -8.68
CA ASN A 204 -1.49 -12.67 -7.73
C ASN A 204 -1.66 -11.98 -6.37
N ARG A 205 -2.92 -11.71 -5.97
CA ARG A 205 -3.19 -10.98 -4.73
C ARG A 205 -2.80 -11.78 -3.50
N ALA A 206 -3.03 -13.10 -3.46
CA ALA A 206 -2.65 -13.93 -2.31
C ALA A 206 -1.13 -13.94 -2.09
N PHE A 207 -0.34 -14.17 -3.13
CA PHE A 207 1.13 -14.19 -3.05
C PHE A 207 1.71 -12.80 -2.83
N SER A 208 1.17 -11.77 -3.48
CA SER A 208 1.63 -10.39 -3.25
C SER A 208 1.30 -9.92 -1.83
N GLN A 209 0.15 -10.33 -1.25
CA GLN A 209 -0.16 -10.08 0.17
C GLN A 209 0.78 -10.84 1.10
N THR A 210 1.16 -12.06 0.74
CA THR A 210 2.14 -12.87 1.51
C THR A 210 3.51 -12.21 1.49
N ALA A 211 3.97 -11.75 0.33
CA ALA A 211 5.22 -10.99 0.19
C ALA A 211 5.15 -9.66 0.96
N GLY A 212 4.03 -8.94 0.85
CA GLY A 212 3.78 -7.71 1.60
C GLY A 212 3.85 -7.91 3.11
N LEU A 213 3.34 -9.02 3.64
CA LEU A 213 3.38 -9.36 5.06
C LEU A 213 4.80 -9.77 5.50
N TYR A 214 5.36 -10.80 4.86
CA TYR A 214 6.59 -11.45 5.34
C TYR A 214 7.87 -10.90 4.73
N ALA A 215 7.89 -10.57 3.43
CA ALA A 215 9.12 -10.24 2.71
C ALA A 215 9.47 -8.75 2.74
N CYS A 216 8.48 -7.85 2.85
CA CYS A 216 8.72 -6.41 2.92
C CYS A 216 9.34 -5.98 4.26
N ASP A 217 10.25 -5.01 4.19
CA ASP A 217 10.80 -4.28 5.34
C ASP A 217 9.80 -3.28 5.90
N MET A 218 8.96 -2.71 5.02
CA MET A 218 8.08 -1.61 5.36
C MET A 218 6.73 -1.67 4.65
N PHE A 219 5.69 -1.22 5.35
CA PHE A 219 4.43 -0.74 4.81
C PHE A 219 4.27 0.73 5.17
N ILE A 220 3.82 1.55 4.22
CA ILE A 220 3.37 2.92 4.48
C ILE A 220 1.98 3.12 3.90
N GLY A 221 1.06 3.72 4.65
CA GLY A 221 -0.29 3.99 4.19
C GLY A 221 -0.93 5.15 4.94
N SER A 222 -2.15 5.50 4.54
CA SER A 222 -2.93 6.59 5.13
C SER A 222 -4.15 6.04 5.87
N THR A 223 -4.76 6.86 6.73
CA THR A 223 -5.97 6.53 7.50
C THR A 223 -6.93 7.71 7.52
N LEU A 224 -8.19 7.46 7.91
CA LEU A 224 -9.16 8.52 8.11
C LEU A 224 -9.11 9.07 9.55
N GLN A 225 -9.00 8.19 10.54
CA GLN A 225 -8.86 8.59 11.94
C GLN A 225 -7.70 7.87 12.61
N MET A 226 -7.11 8.52 13.62
CA MET A 226 -6.13 7.97 14.53
C MET A 226 -6.40 8.43 15.97
N ASP A 227 -6.33 7.52 16.94
CA ASP A 227 -6.43 7.85 18.37
C ASP A 227 -5.07 8.01 19.05
N LEU A 228 -5.10 8.29 20.36
CA LEU A 228 -3.91 8.51 21.20
C LEU A 228 -3.06 7.26 21.45
N ALA A 229 -3.59 6.07 21.17
CA ALA A 229 -2.81 4.84 21.20
C ALA A 229 -2.11 4.59 19.84
N GLY A 230 -2.51 5.33 18.79
CA GLY A 230 -2.08 5.14 17.42
C GLY A 230 -2.97 4.16 16.65
N ASN A 231 -4.10 3.71 17.21
CA ASN A 231 -5.05 2.90 16.47
C ASN A 231 -5.60 3.75 15.33
N SER A 232 -5.69 3.15 14.15
CA SER A 232 -6.10 3.84 12.94
C SER A 232 -7.23 3.11 12.25
N SER A 233 -8.19 3.85 11.70
CA SER A 233 -9.32 3.29 10.97
C SER A 233 -9.79 4.18 9.84
N THR A 234 -10.30 3.53 8.79
CA THR A 234 -11.03 4.17 7.69
C THR A 234 -12.54 4.11 7.86
N ALA A 235 -13.04 3.47 8.92
CA ALA A 235 -14.47 3.40 9.21
C ALA A 235 -14.90 4.63 10.03
N THR A 236 -15.86 5.41 9.51
CA THR A 236 -16.39 6.62 10.16
C THR A 236 -17.90 6.54 10.31
N LEU A 237 -18.49 7.38 11.16
CA LEU A 237 -19.96 7.43 11.33
C LEU A 237 -20.64 7.68 9.97
N GLY A 238 -21.43 6.71 9.51
CA GLY A 238 -22.14 6.76 8.23
C GLY A 238 -21.42 6.11 7.04
N ARG A 239 -20.18 5.61 7.19
CA ARG A 239 -19.45 4.90 6.13
C ARG A 239 -18.60 3.76 6.69
N ILE A 240 -19.08 2.53 6.53
CA ILE A 240 -18.27 1.32 6.77
C ILE A 240 -17.45 1.08 5.51
N THR A 241 -16.18 1.47 5.53
CA THR A 241 -15.23 1.13 4.47
C THR A 241 -14.59 -0.22 4.76
N GLY A 242 -14.27 -0.98 3.71
CA GLY A 242 -13.48 -2.19 3.86
C GLY A 242 -12.00 -1.87 4.14
N PHE A 243 -11.32 -2.73 4.90
CA PHE A 243 -9.90 -2.55 5.23
C PHE A 243 -8.94 -2.85 4.06
N GLY A 244 -9.40 -3.62 3.07
CA GLY A 244 -8.56 -4.08 1.97
C GLY A 244 -7.36 -4.91 2.45
N GLY A 245 -6.16 -4.47 2.06
CA GLY A 245 -4.88 -5.12 2.41
C GLY A 245 -4.16 -4.50 3.61
N ALA A 246 -4.65 -3.37 4.12
CA ALA A 246 -3.95 -2.59 5.14
C ALA A 246 -3.69 -3.37 6.45
N PRO A 247 -4.62 -4.17 7.02
CA PRO A 247 -4.34 -4.92 8.25
C PRO A 247 -3.24 -5.97 8.08
N ASN A 248 -3.18 -6.61 6.90
CA ASN A 248 -2.14 -7.59 6.58
C ASN A 248 -0.76 -6.94 6.40
N MET A 249 -0.70 -5.77 5.75
CA MET A 249 0.59 -5.12 5.48
C MET A 249 1.03 -4.22 6.64
N GLY A 250 0.10 -3.62 7.37
CA GLY A 250 0.31 -2.73 8.49
C GLY A 250 0.34 -3.43 9.84
N SER A 251 0.88 -4.65 9.91
CA SER A 251 1.13 -5.38 11.15
C SER A 251 2.57 -5.89 11.21
N ASP A 252 3.11 -6.07 12.42
CA ASP A 252 4.39 -6.76 12.61
C ASP A 252 4.18 -8.28 12.40
N PRO A 253 4.85 -8.92 11.41
CA PRO A 253 4.68 -10.34 11.15
C PRO A 253 5.42 -11.17 12.21
N HIS A 254 4.75 -11.52 13.31
CA HIS A 254 5.34 -12.32 14.39
C HIS A 254 5.85 -13.71 13.96
N GLY A 255 5.45 -14.21 12.78
CA GLY A 255 5.98 -15.44 12.17
C GLY A 255 7.30 -15.27 11.39
N ARG A 256 7.72 -14.04 11.07
CA ARG A 256 8.95 -13.75 10.31
C ARG A 256 10.20 -14.13 11.09
N ARG A 257 11.19 -14.75 10.43
CA ARG A 257 12.49 -15.11 11.03
C ARG A 257 13.71 -14.67 10.23
N HIS A 258 13.59 -14.40 8.93
CA HIS A 258 14.72 -13.91 8.16
C HIS A 258 15.03 -12.45 8.50
N ALA A 259 16.33 -12.19 8.69
CA ALA A 259 16.83 -10.87 9.00
C ALA A 259 16.87 -9.97 7.75
N SER A 260 16.75 -8.66 7.99
CA SER A 260 17.17 -7.61 7.06
C SER A 260 17.65 -6.39 7.84
N PRO A 261 18.48 -5.52 7.24
CA PRO A 261 19.01 -4.35 7.93
C PRO A 261 17.92 -3.48 8.58
N ALA A 262 16.89 -3.10 7.81
CA ALA A 262 15.77 -2.30 8.29
C ALA A 262 15.01 -2.99 9.43
N TRP A 263 14.67 -4.27 9.27
CA TRP A 263 13.92 -5.04 10.26
C TRP A 263 14.69 -5.20 11.57
N LEU A 264 15.99 -5.48 11.50
CA LEU A 264 16.85 -5.59 12.68
C LEU A 264 17.05 -4.25 13.39
N LYS A 265 17.21 -3.15 12.62
CA LYS A 265 17.31 -1.80 13.21
C LYS A 265 16.03 -1.44 13.96
N ALA A 266 14.88 -1.58 13.33
CA ALA A 266 13.59 -1.30 13.95
C ALA A 266 13.35 -2.16 15.21
N GLY A 267 13.74 -3.45 15.22
CA GLY A 267 13.64 -4.27 16.42
C GLY A 267 14.53 -3.81 17.57
N ARG A 268 15.76 -3.37 17.29
CA ARG A 268 16.65 -2.80 18.33
C ARG A 268 16.08 -1.50 18.91
N GLU A 269 15.44 -0.68 18.10
CA GLU A 269 14.78 0.53 18.59
C GLU A 269 13.56 0.22 19.45
N ALA A 270 12.76 -0.77 19.03
CA ALA A 270 11.55 -1.21 19.74
C ALA A 270 11.84 -1.92 21.06
N TYR A 271 12.86 -2.77 21.10
CA TYR A 271 13.09 -3.72 22.21
C TYR A 271 14.44 -3.53 22.93
N GLY A 272 15.25 -2.56 22.50
CA GLY A 272 16.58 -2.28 23.07
C GLY A 272 17.71 -3.09 22.44
N SER A 273 18.92 -2.94 22.98
CA SER A 273 20.15 -3.56 22.46
C SER A 273 20.13 -5.09 22.46
N ASN A 274 19.35 -5.71 23.37
CA ASN A 274 19.21 -7.15 23.52
C ASN A 274 18.01 -7.73 22.72
N ALA A 275 17.52 -6.99 21.72
CA ALA A 275 16.42 -7.44 20.89
C ALA A 275 16.71 -8.81 20.25
N ILE A 276 15.89 -9.82 20.62
CA ILE A 276 15.98 -11.18 20.06
C ILE A 276 15.23 -11.34 18.74
N ARG A 277 14.53 -10.28 18.30
CA ARG A 277 13.80 -10.21 17.04
C ARG A 277 13.86 -8.80 16.47
N GLY A 278 13.75 -8.70 15.15
CA GLY A 278 13.48 -7.45 14.47
C GLY A 278 12.00 -7.06 14.55
N ARG A 279 11.65 -6.00 13.83
CA ARG A 279 10.28 -5.50 13.73
C ARG A 279 10.06 -4.89 12.35
N LYS A 280 8.91 -5.14 11.72
CA LYS A 280 8.56 -4.49 10.45
C LYS A 280 8.24 -3.01 10.67
N LEU A 281 8.63 -2.16 9.73
CA LEU A 281 8.22 -0.76 9.72
C LEU A 281 6.78 -0.66 9.24
N VAL A 282 5.89 -0.18 10.11
CA VAL A 282 4.50 0.17 9.78
C VAL A 282 4.37 1.67 9.94
N VAL A 283 4.17 2.37 8.83
CA VAL A 283 4.16 3.84 8.77
C VAL A 283 2.75 4.33 8.43
N GLN A 284 2.23 5.23 9.26
CA GLN A 284 1.00 5.97 8.98
C GLN A 284 1.36 7.37 8.51
N MET A 285 1.02 7.70 7.27
CA MET A 285 1.30 8.99 6.65
C MET A 285 -0.03 9.69 6.40
N VAL A 286 -0.25 10.80 7.09
CA VAL A 286 -1.51 11.54 7.09
C VAL A 286 -1.26 13.03 7.28
N GLU A 287 -2.02 13.87 6.58
CA GLU A 287 -2.15 15.28 6.94
C GLU A 287 -2.91 15.40 8.28
N THR A 288 -2.64 16.41 9.10
CA THR A 288 -3.32 16.55 10.41
C THR A 288 -4.81 16.83 10.26
N PHE A 289 -5.21 17.46 9.15
CA PHE A 289 -6.59 17.70 8.75
C PHE A 289 -6.86 17.12 7.37
N ARG A 290 -8.09 16.63 7.17
CA ARG A 290 -8.60 16.20 5.86
C ARG A 290 -9.51 17.26 5.25
N GLU A 291 -10.18 16.87 4.17
CA GLU A 291 -11.26 17.66 3.56
C GLU A 291 -12.23 18.19 4.61
N HIS A 292 -12.71 19.41 4.38
CA HIS A 292 -13.60 20.14 5.30
C HIS A 292 -13.03 20.38 6.71
N MET A 293 -11.69 20.38 6.87
CA MET A 293 -11.02 20.61 8.17
C MET A 293 -11.40 19.57 9.23
N ALA A 294 -11.74 18.35 8.82
CA ALA A 294 -11.96 17.25 9.76
C ALA A 294 -10.60 16.78 10.32
N PRO A 295 -10.39 16.79 11.65
CA PRO A 295 -9.13 16.34 12.23
C PRO A 295 -8.95 14.84 12.02
N VAL A 296 -7.75 14.41 11.62
CA VAL A 296 -7.39 12.98 11.56
C VAL A 296 -7.18 12.42 12.96
N PHE A 297 -6.51 13.19 13.81
CA PHE A 297 -6.24 12.81 15.19
C PHE A 297 -7.44 13.15 16.07
N VAL A 298 -8.00 12.12 16.73
CA VAL A 298 -9.21 12.20 17.54
C VAL A 298 -8.97 11.56 18.91
N GLU A 299 -9.70 12.02 19.93
CA GLU A 299 -9.62 11.42 21.28
C GLU A 299 -10.23 10.01 21.32
N GLU A 300 -11.28 9.77 20.54
CA GLU A 300 -11.92 8.45 20.39
C GLU A 300 -12.29 8.22 18.91
N LEU A 301 -11.92 7.05 18.37
CA LEU A 301 -12.29 6.66 17.01
C LEU A 301 -13.82 6.49 16.86
N ASP A 302 -14.35 6.89 15.70
CA ASP A 302 -15.74 6.57 15.33
C ASP A 302 -16.00 5.06 15.29
N ALA A 303 -14.94 4.26 15.09
CA ALA A 303 -14.98 2.80 15.13
C ALA A 303 -15.63 2.24 16.40
N TRP A 304 -15.45 2.89 17.55
CA TRP A 304 -16.08 2.46 18.82
C TRP A 304 -17.58 2.66 18.83
N LYS A 305 -18.06 3.75 18.22
CA LYS A 305 -19.50 3.99 18.04
C LYS A 305 -20.08 3.01 17.02
N LEU A 306 -19.35 2.75 15.93
CA LEU A 306 -19.74 1.77 14.91
C LEU A 306 -19.85 0.36 15.49
N GLN A 307 -18.91 -0.05 16.35
CA GLN A 307 -18.98 -1.32 17.08
C GLN A 307 -20.33 -1.47 17.79
N LYS A 308 -20.69 -0.48 18.60
CA LYS A 308 -21.94 -0.46 19.37
C LYS A 308 -23.16 -0.49 18.44
N SER A 309 -23.17 0.31 17.38
CA SER A 309 -24.32 0.36 16.45
C SER A 309 -24.49 -0.91 15.63
N MET A 310 -23.39 -1.59 15.30
CA MET A 310 -23.41 -2.84 14.54
C MET A 310 -23.63 -4.07 15.43
N GLY A 311 -23.55 -3.93 16.75
CA GLY A 311 -23.48 -5.08 17.66
C GLY A 311 -22.26 -5.96 17.42
N ALA A 312 -21.16 -5.38 16.93
CA ALA A 312 -19.93 -6.12 16.65
C ALA A 312 -19.14 -6.39 17.94
N GLU A 313 -18.46 -7.54 18.00
CA GLU A 313 -17.64 -7.90 19.15
C GLU A 313 -16.42 -7.00 19.31
N LEU A 314 -15.85 -6.53 18.20
CA LEU A 314 -14.66 -5.68 18.16
C LEU A 314 -14.92 -4.42 17.32
N PRO A 315 -14.30 -3.28 17.67
CA PRO A 315 -14.35 -2.11 16.81
C PRO A 315 -13.60 -2.36 15.50
N PRO A 316 -14.05 -1.81 14.37
CA PRO A 316 -13.37 -1.94 13.09
C PRO A 316 -12.11 -1.06 13.04
N ILE A 317 -11.06 -1.46 13.76
CA ILE A 317 -9.73 -0.86 13.69
C ILE A 317 -8.96 -1.50 12.52
N MET A 318 -8.40 -0.67 11.64
CA MET A 318 -7.69 -1.13 10.45
C MET A 318 -6.25 -1.53 10.78
N ILE A 319 -5.52 -0.69 11.51
CA ILE A 319 -4.17 -0.97 12.01
C ILE A 319 -4.13 -0.53 13.48
N TYR A 320 -3.74 -1.46 14.34
CA TYR A 320 -3.62 -1.22 15.78
C TYR A 320 -2.38 -0.38 16.10
N GLY A 321 -2.49 0.44 17.15
CA GLY A 321 -1.45 1.39 17.51
C GLY A 321 -0.16 0.75 18.01
N ASP A 322 -0.22 -0.47 18.52
CA ASP A 322 0.94 -1.25 18.92
C ASP A 322 1.71 -1.85 17.73
N ASP A 323 1.11 -1.94 16.54
CA ASP A 323 1.79 -2.27 15.29
C ASP A 323 2.50 -1.05 14.67
N VAL A 324 1.89 0.14 14.76
CA VAL A 324 2.43 1.38 14.18
C VAL A 324 3.83 1.68 14.73
N SER A 325 4.79 1.82 13.81
CA SER A 325 6.17 2.18 14.10
C SER A 325 6.43 3.67 13.95
N HIS A 326 5.83 4.30 12.93
CA HIS A 326 6.05 5.70 12.61
C HIS A 326 4.74 6.37 12.21
N ILE A 327 4.63 7.65 12.56
CA ILE A 327 3.61 8.56 12.02
C ILE A 327 4.35 9.66 11.29
N VAL A 328 3.92 9.98 10.07
CA VAL A 328 4.42 11.10 9.27
C VAL A 328 3.25 12.05 9.03
N THR A 329 3.41 13.30 9.44
CA THR A 329 2.50 14.39 9.13
C THR A 329 3.30 15.58 8.60
N GLU A 330 2.63 16.62 8.14
CA GLU A 330 3.25 17.88 7.76
C GLU A 330 4.01 18.56 8.92
N GLU A 331 3.68 18.20 10.16
CA GLU A 331 4.35 18.69 11.36
C GLU A 331 5.65 17.93 11.65
N GLY A 332 5.84 16.72 11.12
CA GLY A 332 7.05 15.92 11.34
C GLY A 332 6.79 14.42 11.44
N ILE A 333 7.80 13.71 11.94
CA ILE A 333 7.80 12.26 12.12
C ILE A 333 7.81 11.93 13.61
N ALA A 334 6.89 11.07 14.06
CA ALA A 334 6.96 10.42 15.36
C ALA A 334 7.42 8.96 15.19
N ASN A 335 8.59 8.59 15.73
CA ASN A 335 9.07 7.22 15.80
C ASN A 335 8.58 6.55 17.10
N LEU A 336 7.45 5.87 17.00
CA LEU A 336 6.78 5.23 18.12
C LEU A 336 7.52 3.99 18.65
N LEU A 337 8.55 3.51 17.96
CA LEU A 337 9.41 2.42 18.44
C LEU A 337 10.29 2.87 19.61
N LEU A 338 10.59 4.17 19.70
CA LEU A 338 11.46 4.73 20.73
C LEU A 338 10.72 5.13 22.01
N CYS A 339 9.38 5.17 21.97
CA CYS A 339 8.55 5.38 23.15
C CYS A 339 8.70 4.21 24.14
N ARG A 340 8.71 4.52 25.44
CA ARG A 340 8.90 3.55 26.53
C ARG A 340 7.69 3.44 27.45
N SER A 341 6.72 4.33 27.32
CA SER A 341 5.45 4.29 28.04
C SER A 341 4.28 4.65 27.13
N PRO A 342 3.04 4.27 27.48
CA PRO A 342 1.84 4.76 26.80
C PRO A 342 1.76 6.28 26.77
N GLU A 343 2.22 6.96 27.83
CA GLU A 343 2.21 8.42 27.91
C GLU A 343 3.22 9.08 26.94
N GLU A 344 4.42 8.50 26.79
CA GLU A 344 5.36 8.93 25.75
C GLU A 344 4.77 8.73 24.34
N ARG A 345 4.05 7.63 24.13
CA ARG A 345 3.39 7.35 22.84
C ARG A 345 2.30 8.37 22.55
N GLU A 346 1.45 8.64 23.54
CA GLU A 346 0.40 9.65 23.43
C GLU A 346 0.99 11.03 23.10
N GLN A 347 1.99 11.48 23.85
CA GLN A 347 2.61 12.79 23.61
C GLN A 347 3.40 12.84 22.30
N ALA A 348 3.97 11.72 21.85
CA ALA A 348 4.57 11.62 20.51
C ALA A 348 3.52 11.86 19.42
N ILE A 349 2.34 11.25 19.54
CA ILE A 349 1.22 11.43 18.61
C ILE A 349 0.70 12.87 18.66
N ARG A 350 0.43 13.41 19.85
CA ARG A 350 0.02 14.82 20.02
C ARG A 350 1.05 15.79 19.45
N GLY A 351 2.33 15.46 19.60
CA GLY A 351 3.45 16.24 19.08
C GLY A 351 3.45 16.39 17.55
N VAL A 352 2.92 15.43 16.80
CA VAL A 352 2.81 15.49 15.33
C VAL A 352 1.38 15.73 14.82
N ALA A 353 0.41 15.94 15.72
CA ALA A 353 -1.00 16.15 15.39
C ALA A 353 -1.39 17.61 15.10
N GLY A 354 -0.41 18.52 14.98
CA GLY A 354 -0.61 19.91 14.56
C GLY A 354 -1.56 20.72 15.44
N PHE A 355 -2.45 21.48 14.80
CA PHE A 355 -3.47 22.32 15.45
C PHE A 355 -4.82 21.61 15.63
N THR A 356 -4.87 20.29 15.48
CA THR A 356 -6.06 19.52 15.85
C THR A 356 -6.35 19.66 17.36
N PRO A 357 -7.59 19.40 17.82
CA PRO A 357 -7.89 19.36 19.26
C PRO A 357 -6.92 18.46 20.04
N VAL A 358 -6.57 17.30 19.47
CA VAL A 358 -5.58 16.36 20.03
C VAL A 358 -4.18 17.00 20.10
N GLY A 359 -3.73 17.64 19.02
CA GLY A 359 -2.41 18.27 18.97
C GLY A 359 -2.26 19.49 19.86
N MET A 360 -3.33 20.27 20.05
CA MET A 360 -3.34 21.44 20.95
C MET A 360 -3.27 21.06 22.43
N ALA A 361 -3.67 19.84 22.80
CA ALA A 361 -3.62 19.33 24.18
C ALA A 361 -2.26 18.69 24.55
N ARG A 362 -1.22 18.84 23.72
CA ARG A 362 0.13 18.34 24.01
C ARG A 362 0.76 19.02 25.24
N ASP A 363 1.51 18.26 26.01
CA ASP A 363 2.48 18.81 26.95
C ASP A 363 3.72 19.26 26.16
N LYS A 364 3.97 20.57 26.14
CA LYS A 364 5.09 21.16 25.40
C LYS A 364 6.44 20.67 25.91
N ALA A 365 6.63 20.59 27.22
CA ALA A 365 7.91 20.18 27.80
C ALA A 365 8.18 18.69 27.50
N MET A 366 7.13 17.87 27.50
CA MET A 366 7.25 16.47 27.11
C MET A 366 7.56 16.33 25.62
N VAL A 367 6.88 17.07 24.75
CA VAL A 367 7.15 17.06 23.31
C VAL A 367 8.58 17.54 22.98
N ASP A 368 9.06 18.58 23.67
CA ASP A 368 10.44 19.06 23.51
C ASP A 368 11.44 17.98 23.94
N ASN A 369 11.21 17.29 25.06
CA ASN A 369 12.02 16.14 25.47
C ASN A 369 12.00 14.99 24.46
N LEU A 370 10.84 14.68 23.88
CA LEU A 370 10.70 13.67 22.84
C LEU A 370 11.47 14.06 21.56
N ARG A 371 11.50 15.35 21.23
CA ARG A 371 12.29 15.88 20.11
C ARG A 371 13.79 15.80 20.38
N ASP A 372 14.25 16.16 21.58
CA ASP A 372 15.66 16.03 21.99
C ASP A 372 16.16 14.58 21.90
N ARG A 373 15.27 13.61 22.15
CA ARG A 373 15.54 12.17 22.04
C ARG A 373 15.41 11.63 20.61
N GLY A 374 15.05 12.47 19.64
CA GLY A 374 14.82 12.07 18.25
C GLY A 374 13.58 11.21 18.03
N ILE A 375 12.68 11.11 19.03
CA ILE A 375 11.40 10.42 18.92
C ILE A 375 10.48 11.22 18.00
N ILE A 376 10.47 12.54 18.16
CA ILE A 376 9.85 13.46 17.21
C ILE A 376 10.97 14.10 16.39
N ARG A 377 10.82 14.13 15.07
CA ARG A 377 11.72 14.86 14.16
C ARG A 377 10.91 15.73 13.22
N ARG A 378 11.11 17.03 13.28
CA ARG A 378 10.55 18.03 12.36
C ARG A 378 11.32 18.03 11.03
N ALA A 379 10.80 18.71 10.03
CA ALA A 379 11.51 18.91 8.76
C ALA A 379 12.91 19.51 8.98
N GLU A 380 13.04 20.52 9.85
CA GLU A 380 14.32 21.15 10.19
C GLU A 380 15.31 20.19 10.87
N ASP A 381 14.84 19.27 11.72
CA ASP A 381 15.68 18.24 12.36
C ASP A 381 16.24 17.25 11.34
N LEU A 382 15.54 17.09 10.21
CA LEU A 382 15.97 16.30 9.07
C LEU A 382 16.77 17.13 8.06
N GLY A 383 17.03 18.42 8.32
CA GLY A 383 17.67 19.33 7.36
C GLY A 383 16.87 19.47 6.06
N ILE A 384 15.54 19.54 6.18
CA ILE A 384 14.59 19.82 5.09
C ILE A 384 14.05 21.23 5.31
N ASP A 385 14.24 22.11 4.33
CA ASP A 385 13.58 23.41 4.30
C ASP A 385 12.18 23.24 3.70
N PRO A 386 11.10 23.49 4.46
CA PRO A 386 9.73 23.33 3.95
C PRO A 386 9.43 24.17 2.70
N ARG A 387 10.15 25.29 2.49
CA ARG A 387 9.97 26.14 1.30
C ARG A 387 10.45 25.48 0.01
N MET A 388 11.25 24.42 0.12
CA MET A 388 11.70 23.63 -1.03
C MET A 388 10.70 22.54 -1.42
N ALA A 389 9.67 22.30 -0.61
CA ALA A 389 8.65 21.29 -0.88
C ALA A 389 7.62 21.78 -1.91
N THR A 390 8.08 22.02 -3.14
CA THR A 390 7.21 22.46 -4.24
C THR A 390 6.91 21.31 -5.18
N ARG A 391 5.85 21.46 -5.98
CA ARG A 391 5.48 20.47 -7.01
C ARG A 391 6.53 20.31 -8.11
N ASP A 392 7.54 21.17 -8.18
CA ASP A 392 8.66 21.03 -9.13
C ASP A 392 9.59 19.86 -8.77
N LEU A 393 9.50 19.33 -7.55
CA LEU A 393 10.18 18.09 -7.18
C LEU A 393 9.52 16.83 -7.77
N LEU A 394 8.28 16.90 -8.26
CA LEU A 394 7.62 15.75 -8.84
C LEU A 394 8.23 15.42 -10.21
N ALA A 395 8.75 14.20 -10.38
CA ALA A 395 9.29 13.74 -11.67
C ALA A 395 8.26 13.82 -12.82
N ALA A 396 6.98 13.69 -12.50
CA ALA A 396 5.86 13.92 -13.41
C ALA A 396 4.77 14.71 -12.69
N ARG A 397 4.26 15.78 -13.32
CA ARG A 397 3.28 16.71 -12.70
C ARG A 397 1.87 16.53 -13.24
N SER A 398 1.68 15.60 -14.17
CA SER A 398 0.40 15.28 -14.81
C SER A 398 0.39 13.86 -15.37
N VAL A 399 -0.80 13.32 -15.66
CA VAL A 399 -0.93 12.03 -16.37
C VAL A 399 -0.22 12.07 -17.73
N LYS A 400 -0.23 13.21 -18.43
CA LYS A 400 0.49 13.38 -19.70
C LYS A 400 2.00 13.17 -19.55
N ASP A 401 2.58 13.64 -18.45
CA ASP A 401 4.00 13.43 -18.16
C ASP A 401 4.28 11.96 -17.86
N LEU A 402 3.38 11.25 -17.15
CA LEU A 402 3.51 9.79 -16.95
C LEU A 402 3.51 9.03 -18.29
N VAL A 403 2.65 9.42 -19.22
CA VAL A 403 2.64 8.84 -20.58
C VAL A 403 3.98 9.10 -21.29
N ARG A 404 4.54 10.31 -21.18
CA ARG A 404 5.85 10.64 -21.76
C ARG A 404 6.97 9.81 -21.14
N TRP A 405 7.01 9.69 -19.82
CA TRP A 405 7.96 8.84 -19.11
C TRP A 405 7.88 7.39 -19.57
N SER A 406 6.67 6.88 -19.81
CA SER A 406 6.46 5.52 -20.32
C SER A 406 6.87 5.31 -21.79
N GLY A 407 7.34 6.34 -22.51
CA GLY A 407 7.57 6.27 -23.94
C GLY A 407 6.28 6.09 -24.77
N GLY A 408 5.13 6.51 -24.24
CA GLY A 408 3.82 6.30 -24.86
C GLY A 408 3.19 4.93 -24.62
N LEU A 409 3.81 4.07 -23.82
CA LEU A 409 3.30 2.72 -23.52
C LEU A 409 2.17 2.70 -22.48
N TYR A 410 2.12 3.68 -21.59
CA TYR A 410 0.99 3.85 -20.67
C TYR A 410 -0.19 4.48 -21.40
N ALA A 411 -1.31 3.75 -21.45
CA ALA A 411 -2.54 4.17 -22.11
C ALA A 411 -3.63 4.52 -21.08
N PRO A 412 -3.60 5.71 -20.44
CA PRO A 412 -4.46 6.04 -19.30
C PRO A 412 -5.95 5.86 -19.62
N PRO A 413 -6.81 5.55 -18.64
CA PRO A 413 -8.27 5.53 -18.83
C PRO A 413 -8.79 6.86 -19.40
N SER A 414 -9.90 6.81 -20.14
CA SER A 414 -10.52 8.00 -20.76
C SER A 414 -10.79 9.13 -19.78
N ARG A 415 -11.19 8.83 -18.53
CA ARG A 415 -11.44 9.82 -17.47
C ARG A 415 -10.21 10.66 -17.09
N PHE A 416 -9.00 10.22 -17.45
CA PHE A 416 -7.73 10.90 -17.16
C PHE A 416 -7.05 11.49 -18.40
N ARG A 417 -7.69 11.38 -19.59
CA ARG A 417 -7.20 12.00 -20.83
C ARG A 417 -7.87 13.36 -21.01
N ASN A 418 -7.08 14.43 -21.05
CA ASN A 418 -7.55 15.78 -21.36
C ASN A 418 -6.82 16.39 -22.57
N TRP A 419 -6.36 15.55 -23.50
CA TRP A 419 -5.69 15.93 -24.75
C TRP A 419 -6.11 15.05 -25.92
#